data_AF-A0A250J747-F1
#
_entry.id   AF-A0A250J747-F1
#
_cell.length_a   1.000
_cell.length_b   1.000
_cell.length_c   1.000
_cell.angle_alpha   90.00
_cell.angle_beta   90.00
_cell.angle_gamma   90.00
#
_symmetry.space_group_name_H-M   'P 1'
#
loop_
_entity.id
_entity.type
_entity.pdbx_description
1 polymer ?
#
loop_
_entity_poly.entity_id
_entity_poly.type
_entity_poly.pdbx_seq_one_letter_code
_entity_poly.pdbx_strand_id
1 'polypeptide(L)'
;MVFGRNGITISVYAPALVGDDERPLAIVHGMERALPGLRLEWTTSEKEDLIPLHHRDEWVASNRTDGGFPFLCNDDDDHLVAISGWENPNGLAADGMPHFEVHAHLPLDPASIAAVADVLAAIGEGARAYWGHATPSNATVEISRQTVDPVRKPGVPPRGLPTLRFPDYICSPEIPHCLGWLNYWSAAAAQAIGFPDTARDADLLSRARRTATGGWVVQLTDAPLDLDNPAHLDALKRAYERFPEIGGRATP
;
A
#
# COMPACT_ATOMS: atom_id res chain seq x y z
N MET A 1 16.77 7.09 -6.89
CA MET A 1 15.65 8.06 -6.83
C MET A 1 15.24 8.38 -5.40
N VAL A 2 15.47 9.61 -4.95
CA VAL A 2 15.00 10.11 -3.65
C VAL A 2 13.59 10.66 -3.88
N PHE A 3 12.55 9.97 -3.41
CA PHE A 3 11.20 10.53 -3.30
C PHE A 3 11.24 11.71 -2.31
N GLY A 4 11.55 12.88 -2.84
CA GLY A 4 11.77 14.10 -2.09
C GLY A 4 10.45 14.72 -1.63
N ARG A 5 10.15 14.53 -0.34
CA ARG A 5 9.37 15.40 0.57
C ARG A 5 8.00 15.88 0.05
N ASN A 6 6.96 15.20 0.54
CA ASN A 6 5.54 15.58 0.61
C ASN A 6 4.62 14.94 -0.47
N GLY A 7 4.56 13.61 -0.48
CA GLY A 7 3.61 12.84 -1.29
C GLY A 7 2.84 11.81 -0.48
N ILE A 8 1.94 11.10 -1.16
CA ILE A 8 1.25 9.92 -0.65
C ILE A 8 1.97 8.69 -1.20
N THR A 9 2.46 7.84 -0.30
CA THR A 9 3.05 6.56 -0.65
C THR A 9 1.99 5.47 -0.57
N ILE A 10 1.84 4.69 -1.63
CA ILE A 10 0.98 3.52 -1.71
C ILE A 10 1.86 2.28 -1.75
N SER A 11 1.57 1.31 -0.88
CA SER A 11 2.21 -0.01 -0.88
C SER A 11 1.13 -1.08 -0.88
N VAL A 12 1.20 -2.03 -1.79
CA VAL A 12 0.22 -3.12 -1.95
C VAL A 12 0.95 -4.45 -2.07
N TYR A 13 0.45 -5.46 -1.36
CA TYR A 13 1.12 -6.75 -1.19
C TYR A 13 0.21 -7.88 -1.69
N ALA A 14 0.71 -8.67 -2.64
CA ALA A 14 -0.06 -9.65 -3.41
C ALA A 14 0.69 -10.98 -3.58
N PRO A 15 0.02 -12.08 -3.94
CA PRO A 15 0.71 -13.30 -4.34
C PRO A 15 1.69 -13.04 -5.51
N ALA A 16 2.81 -13.77 -5.56
CA ALA A 16 3.79 -13.67 -6.66
C ALA A 16 3.13 -13.78 -8.05
N LEU A 17 3.71 -13.12 -9.06
CA LEU A 17 3.25 -13.23 -10.44
C LEU A 17 3.54 -14.61 -11.03
N VAL A 18 2.67 -15.11 -11.89
CA VAL A 18 2.83 -16.42 -12.55
C VAL A 18 2.73 -16.29 -14.06
N GLY A 19 3.69 -16.87 -14.80
CA GLY A 19 3.64 -16.94 -16.27
C GLY A 19 3.38 -15.60 -16.95
N ASP A 20 2.39 -15.56 -17.86
CA ASP A 20 1.89 -14.36 -18.54
C ASP A 20 0.73 -13.73 -17.76
N ASP A 21 1.04 -13.22 -16.57
CA ASP A 21 0.04 -12.67 -15.65
C ASP A 21 -0.58 -11.34 -16.16
N GLU A 22 -1.89 -11.18 -16.20
CA GLU A 22 -2.49 -9.92 -16.66
C GLU A 22 -2.44 -8.79 -15.60
N ARG A 23 -2.07 -9.12 -14.35
CA ARG A 23 -2.13 -8.19 -13.22
C ARG A 23 -1.33 -6.89 -13.40
N PRO A 24 -0.09 -6.87 -13.94
CA PRO A 24 0.63 -5.62 -14.18
C PRO A 24 -0.15 -4.60 -15.02
N LEU A 25 -0.74 -5.03 -16.13
CA LEU A 25 -1.55 -4.14 -16.98
C LEU A 25 -2.85 -3.74 -16.28
N ALA A 26 -3.49 -4.66 -15.57
CA ALA A 26 -4.70 -4.36 -14.81
C ALA A 26 -4.47 -3.26 -13.76
N ILE A 27 -3.30 -3.27 -13.10
CA ILE A 27 -2.89 -2.26 -12.12
C ILE A 27 -2.71 -0.90 -12.82
N VAL A 28 -1.92 -0.85 -13.90
CA VAL A 28 -1.63 0.40 -14.63
C VAL A 28 -2.93 1.03 -15.15
N HIS A 29 -3.75 0.27 -15.86
CA HIS A 29 -5.03 0.77 -16.37
C HIS A 29 -6.01 1.12 -15.26
N GLY A 30 -5.98 0.38 -14.14
CA GLY A 30 -6.77 0.68 -12.96
C GLY A 30 -6.45 2.05 -12.39
N MET A 31 -5.15 2.34 -12.25
CA MET A 31 -4.67 3.62 -11.74
C MET A 31 -5.03 4.78 -12.67
N GLU A 32 -4.86 4.63 -14.00
CA GLU A 32 -5.25 5.65 -14.99
C GLU A 32 -6.76 5.92 -15.01
N ARG A 33 -7.60 4.91 -14.76
CA ARG A 33 -9.05 5.11 -14.62
C ARG A 33 -9.43 5.82 -13.32
N ALA A 34 -8.67 5.56 -12.25
CA ALA A 34 -8.95 6.11 -10.92
C ALA A 34 -8.49 7.57 -10.77
N LEU A 35 -7.42 7.98 -11.48
CA LEU A 35 -6.91 9.35 -11.46
C LEU A 35 -7.13 10.03 -12.82
N PRO A 36 -8.17 10.88 -12.96
CA PRO A 36 -8.48 11.53 -14.23
C PRO A 36 -7.29 12.32 -14.81
N GLY A 37 -6.99 12.09 -16.09
CA GLY A 37 -5.89 12.76 -16.79
C GLY A 37 -4.52 12.10 -16.62
N LEU A 38 -4.40 11.08 -15.76
CA LEU A 38 -3.15 10.33 -15.61
C LEU A 38 -2.84 9.50 -16.86
N ARG A 39 -1.60 9.63 -17.33
CA ARG A 39 -0.98 8.78 -18.35
C ARG A 39 0.38 8.30 -17.86
N LEU A 40 0.49 7.00 -17.61
CA LEU A 40 1.72 6.34 -17.17
C LEU A 40 2.53 5.87 -18.39
N GLU A 41 2.93 6.83 -19.23
CA GLU A 41 3.55 6.58 -20.54
C GLU A 41 5.07 6.83 -20.54
N TRP A 42 5.68 7.00 -19.36
CA TRP A 42 7.12 7.27 -19.24
C TRP A 42 7.79 6.27 -18.33
N THR A 43 9.07 6.01 -18.57
CA THR A 43 9.93 5.19 -17.71
C THR A 43 11.32 5.81 -17.60
N THR A 44 12.18 5.26 -16.75
CA THR A 44 13.57 5.67 -16.63
C THR A 44 14.46 4.81 -17.51
N SER A 45 15.36 5.44 -18.26
CA SER A 45 16.48 4.75 -18.91
C SER A 45 17.51 4.27 -17.87
N GLU A 46 18.48 3.47 -18.31
CA GLU A 46 19.62 3.05 -17.47
C GLU A 46 20.46 4.24 -16.95
N LYS A 47 20.36 5.40 -17.61
CA LYS A 47 21.04 6.64 -17.21
C LYS A 47 20.16 7.54 -16.33
N GLU A 48 19.03 7.03 -15.87
CA GLU A 48 18.02 7.76 -15.10
C GLU A 48 17.30 8.90 -15.85
N ASP A 49 17.51 9.03 -17.17
CA ASP A 49 16.73 9.95 -18.01
C ASP A 49 15.31 9.42 -18.24
N LEU A 50 14.29 10.28 -18.19
CA LEU A 50 12.91 9.92 -18.54
C LEU A 50 12.76 9.72 -20.05
N ILE A 51 12.16 8.58 -20.42
CA ILE A 51 11.91 8.20 -21.81
C ILE A 51 10.43 7.85 -22.03
N PRO A 52 9.82 8.31 -23.13
CA PRO A 52 8.43 8.01 -23.45
C PRO A 52 8.27 6.57 -24.00
N LEU A 53 7.13 5.95 -23.69
CA LEU A 53 6.74 4.59 -24.08
C LEU A 53 5.59 4.63 -25.09
N HIS A 54 5.90 4.59 -26.38
CA HIS A 54 4.88 4.62 -27.46
C HIS A 54 3.97 3.37 -27.50
N HIS A 55 4.46 2.22 -27.03
CA HIS A 55 3.72 0.95 -26.95
C HIS A 55 3.74 0.42 -25.50
N ARG A 56 3.34 1.26 -24.56
CA ARG A 56 3.46 1.03 -23.10
C ARG A 56 2.91 -0.32 -22.65
N ASP A 57 1.75 -0.73 -23.13
CA ASP A 57 1.13 -1.99 -22.70
C ASP A 57 1.95 -3.21 -23.16
N GLU A 58 2.37 -3.24 -24.42
CA GLU A 58 3.26 -4.29 -24.96
C GLU A 58 4.60 -4.31 -24.22
N TRP A 59 5.13 -3.12 -23.91
CA TRP A 59 6.36 -2.96 -23.18
C TRP A 59 6.25 -3.50 -21.75
N VAL A 60 5.19 -3.18 -21.01
CA VAL A 60 4.93 -3.69 -19.66
C VAL A 60 4.74 -5.20 -19.66
N ALA A 61 4.05 -5.75 -20.66
CA ALA A 61 3.88 -7.20 -20.79
C ALA A 61 5.21 -7.92 -21.03
N SER A 62 6.09 -7.32 -21.85
CA SER A 62 7.34 -7.94 -22.31
C SER A 62 8.52 -7.72 -21.36
N ASN A 63 8.55 -6.60 -20.63
CA ASN A 63 9.69 -6.20 -19.79
C ASN A 63 9.44 -6.51 -18.31
N ARG A 64 9.11 -7.76 -18.00
CA ARG A 64 8.97 -8.19 -16.60
C ARG A 64 10.32 -8.18 -15.90
N THR A 65 10.43 -7.40 -14.84
CA THR A 65 11.61 -7.33 -13.97
C THR A 65 11.34 -8.13 -12.71
N ASP A 66 12.20 -9.09 -12.38
CA ASP A 66 12.19 -9.82 -11.09
C ASP A 66 10.78 -10.16 -10.59
N GLY A 67 9.96 -10.85 -11.40
CA GLY A 67 8.60 -11.25 -11.02
C GLY A 67 7.59 -10.10 -10.82
N GLY A 68 7.85 -8.91 -11.37
CA GLY A 68 7.01 -7.72 -11.32
C GLY A 68 6.92 -6.96 -12.65
N PHE A 69 6.86 -5.63 -12.58
CA PHE A 69 6.87 -4.75 -13.75
C PHE A 69 7.68 -3.46 -13.52
N PRO A 70 8.26 -2.87 -14.58
CA PRO A 70 9.21 -1.78 -14.42
C PRO A 70 8.57 -0.50 -13.90
N PHE A 71 9.42 0.44 -13.50
CA PHE A 71 9.00 1.79 -13.15
C PHE A 71 8.25 2.47 -14.31
N LEU A 72 7.12 3.08 -13.98
CA LEU A 72 6.31 3.91 -14.87
C LEU A 72 5.96 5.22 -14.18
N CYS A 73 5.92 6.32 -14.94
CA CYS A 73 5.46 7.62 -14.45
C CYS A 73 4.74 8.43 -15.53
N ASN A 74 4.19 9.57 -15.11
CA ASN A 74 3.71 10.63 -16.01
C ASN A 74 4.85 11.58 -16.44
N ASP A 75 4.52 12.48 -17.37
CA ASP A 75 5.38 13.57 -17.86
C ASP A 75 5.09 14.89 -17.15
N ASP A 76 5.07 14.86 -15.81
CA ASP A 76 4.84 16.07 -15.01
C ASP A 76 5.74 16.02 -13.77
N ASP A 77 6.86 16.72 -13.85
CA ASP A 77 7.83 16.79 -12.75
C ASP A 77 7.26 17.52 -11.51
N ASP A 78 6.31 18.44 -11.69
CA ASP A 78 5.69 19.19 -10.60
C ASP A 78 4.63 18.35 -9.87
N HIS A 79 3.98 17.43 -10.58
CA HIS A 79 2.95 16.53 -10.06
C HIS A 79 3.28 15.07 -10.38
N LEU A 80 4.49 14.65 -10.01
CA LEU A 80 4.99 13.32 -10.34
C LEU A 80 4.13 12.20 -9.71
N VAL A 81 3.51 11.43 -10.59
CA VAL A 81 2.81 10.19 -10.27
C VAL A 81 3.63 9.04 -10.84
N ALA A 82 3.99 8.10 -9.96
CA ALA A 82 4.84 6.98 -10.33
C ALA A 82 4.34 5.66 -9.75
N ILE A 83 4.67 4.56 -10.42
CA ILE A 83 4.37 3.21 -9.97
C ILE A 83 5.45 2.23 -10.41
N SER A 84 5.70 1.22 -9.59
CA SER A 84 6.61 0.12 -9.89
C SER A 84 6.17 -1.12 -9.12
N GLY A 85 6.55 -2.31 -9.59
CA GLY A 85 6.31 -3.52 -8.84
C GLY A 85 7.40 -4.56 -9.02
N TRP A 86 7.69 -5.32 -7.97
CA TRP A 86 8.73 -6.34 -7.98
C TRP A 86 8.32 -7.53 -7.10
N GLU A 87 8.93 -8.68 -7.34
CA GLU A 87 8.86 -9.79 -6.40
C GLU A 87 9.82 -9.53 -5.24
N ASN A 88 9.30 -9.68 -4.03
CA ASN A 88 10.11 -9.75 -2.84
C ASN A 88 10.33 -11.23 -2.52
N PRO A 89 11.59 -11.71 -2.50
CA PRO A 89 11.89 -13.11 -2.21
C PRO A 89 11.67 -13.47 -0.74
N ASN A 90 11.57 -12.47 0.15
CA ASN A 90 11.22 -12.68 1.55
C ASN A 90 9.70 -12.80 1.67
N GLY A 91 9.20 -13.77 2.42
CA GLY A 91 7.76 -13.94 2.59
C GLY A 91 7.06 -12.81 3.37
N LEU A 92 5.76 -12.64 3.13
CA LEU A 92 4.87 -11.77 3.93
C LEU A 92 4.54 -12.31 5.33
N ALA A 93 4.95 -13.54 5.62
CA ALA A 93 4.64 -14.28 6.84
C ALA A 93 5.77 -15.26 7.14
N ALA A 94 5.73 -15.88 8.33
CA ALA A 94 6.65 -16.94 8.72
C ALA A 94 6.72 -18.04 7.64
N ASP A 95 7.94 -18.39 7.21
CA ASP A 95 8.20 -19.36 6.12
C ASP A 95 7.47 -19.06 4.81
N GLY A 96 7.11 -17.79 4.59
CA GLY A 96 6.32 -17.35 3.45
C GLY A 96 7.08 -17.47 2.13
N MET A 97 6.34 -17.85 1.09
CA MET A 97 6.80 -17.84 -0.29
C MET A 97 7.03 -16.41 -0.79
N PRO A 98 7.82 -16.23 -1.87
CA PRO A 98 7.93 -14.94 -2.54
C PRO A 98 6.57 -14.32 -2.84
N HIS A 99 6.50 -13.00 -2.81
CA HIS A 99 5.28 -12.26 -3.04
C HIS A 99 5.53 -11.06 -3.93
N PHE A 100 4.46 -10.55 -4.52
CA PHE A 100 4.50 -9.40 -5.41
C PHE A 100 4.17 -8.13 -4.61
N GLU A 101 5.03 -7.12 -4.71
CA GLU A 101 4.84 -5.81 -4.09
C GLU A 101 4.64 -4.76 -5.16
N VAL A 102 3.68 -3.86 -4.95
CA VAL A 102 3.45 -2.70 -5.81
C VAL A 102 3.60 -1.44 -4.98
N HIS A 103 4.45 -0.54 -5.47
CA HIS A 103 4.70 0.75 -4.85
C HIS A 103 4.32 1.87 -5.80
N ALA A 104 3.45 2.76 -5.36
CA ALA A 104 3.09 3.96 -6.09
C ALA A 104 3.29 5.23 -5.26
N HIS A 105 3.51 6.33 -5.97
CA HIS A 105 3.67 7.66 -5.42
C HIS A 105 2.67 8.59 -6.09
N LEU A 106 1.95 9.36 -5.28
CA LEU A 106 1.11 10.47 -5.74
C LEU A 106 1.54 11.77 -5.04
N PRO A 107 1.44 12.92 -5.69
CA PRO A 107 1.63 14.22 -5.03
C PRO A 107 0.59 14.42 -3.91
N LEU A 108 0.96 15.15 -2.85
CA LEU A 108 0.03 15.49 -1.76
C LEU A 108 -0.76 16.76 -2.12
N ASP A 109 -1.63 16.65 -3.12
CA ASP A 109 -2.49 17.72 -3.62
C ASP A 109 -4.00 17.35 -3.53
N PRO A 110 -4.92 18.30 -3.72
CA PRO A 110 -6.36 18.04 -3.61
C PRO A 110 -6.89 16.97 -4.59
N ALA A 111 -6.33 16.87 -5.80
CA ALA A 111 -6.78 15.90 -6.80
C ALA A 111 -6.39 14.48 -6.38
N SER A 112 -5.15 14.31 -5.94
CA SER A 112 -4.63 13.04 -5.41
C SER A 112 -5.32 12.63 -4.12
N ILE A 113 -5.60 13.57 -3.20
CA ILE A 113 -6.36 13.31 -1.97
C ILE A 113 -7.78 12.84 -2.30
N ALA A 114 -8.43 13.41 -3.31
CA ALA A 114 -9.77 12.98 -3.72
C ALA A 114 -9.76 11.59 -4.38
N ALA A 115 -8.71 11.24 -5.13
CA ALA A 115 -8.64 10.02 -5.91
C ALA A 115 -7.93 8.84 -5.22
N VAL A 116 -7.14 9.07 -4.16
CA VAL A 116 -6.25 8.05 -3.59
C VAL A 116 -7.01 6.80 -3.11
N ALA A 117 -8.24 6.93 -2.61
CA ALA A 117 -9.04 5.76 -2.23
C ALA A 117 -9.40 4.89 -3.44
N ASP A 118 -9.67 5.50 -4.60
CA ASP A 118 -9.91 4.83 -5.88
C ASP A 118 -8.65 4.22 -6.46
N VAL A 119 -7.53 4.94 -6.37
CA VAL A 119 -6.23 4.44 -6.82
C VAL A 119 -5.81 3.23 -5.97
N LEU A 120 -5.90 3.31 -4.65
CA LEU A 120 -5.58 2.21 -3.74
C LEU A 120 -6.46 0.97 -4.02
N ALA A 121 -7.78 1.17 -4.22
CA ALA A 121 -8.66 0.09 -4.62
C ALA A 121 -8.24 -0.51 -5.96
N ALA A 122 -7.98 0.31 -6.98
CA ALA A 122 -7.62 -0.16 -8.31
C ALA A 122 -6.32 -0.97 -8.31
N ILE A 123 -5.30 -0.53 -7.55
CA ILE A 123 -4.05 -1.28 -7.39
C ILE A 123 -4.30 -2.58 -6.61
N GLY A 124 -5.03 -2.53 -5.49
CA GLY A 124 -5.35 -3.72 -4.69
C GLY A 124 -6.10 -4.79 -5.47
N GLU A 125 -7.14 -4.40 -6.20
CA GLU A 125 -7.95 -5.29 -7.05
C GLU A 125 -7.14 -5.79 -8.25
N GLY A 126 -6.42 -4.89 -8.93
CA GLY A 126 -5.60 -5.23 -10.09
C GLY A 126 -4.47 -6.20 -9.74
N ALA A 127 -3.86 -6.06 -8.57
CA ALA A 127 -2.82 -6.96 -8.07
C ALA A 127 -3.37 -8.27 -7.49
N ARG A 128 -4.69 -8.36 -7.26
CA ARG A 128 -5.32 -9.42 -6.45
C ARG A 128 -4.64 -9.53 -5.08
N ALA A 129 -4.44 -8.36 -4.47
CA ALA A 129 -3.64 -8.20 -3.27
C ALA A 129 -4.30 -8.80 -2.04
N TYR A 130 -3.48 -9.23 -1.08
CA TYR A 130 -3.92 -9.57 0.26
C TYR A 130 -4.38 -8.31 0.99
N TRP A 131 -3.53 -7.29 1.01
CA TRP A 131 -3.77 -5.99 1.65
C TRP A 131 -2.83 -4.92 1.08
N GLY A 132 -3.09 -3.67 1.42
CA GLY A 132 -2.23 -2.54 1.09
C GLY A 132 -2.63 -1.29 1.85
N HIS A 133 -1.84 -0.22 1.73
CA HIS A 133 -2.15 1.04 2.37
C HIS A 133 -1.69 2.23 1.53
N ALA A 134 -2.31 3.38 1.76
CA ALA A 134 -1.87 4.67 1.26
C ALA A 134 -1.66 5.61 2.43
N THR A 135 -0.49 6.25 2.52
CA THR A 135 -0.10 7.08 3.66
C THR A 135 0.82 8.23 3.24
N PRO A 136 0.64 9.45 3.77
CA PRO A 136 1.61 10.53 3.57
C PRO A 136 3.03 10.13 3.98
N SER A 137 4.04 10.50 3.21
CA SER A 137 5.41 9.98 3.37
C SER A 137 6.00 10.25 4.77
N ASN A 138 5.68 11.39 5.40
CA ASN A 138 6.11 11.69 6.76
C ASN A 138 5.54 10.70 7.78
N ALA A 139 4.24 10.39 7.69
CA ALA A 139 3.59 9.41 8.55
C ALA A 139 4.10 7.99 8.24
N THR A 140 4.37 7.65 6.98
CA THR A 140 4.98 6.35 6.59
C THR A 140 6.31 6.11 7.28
N VAL A 141 7.19 7.12 7.31
CA VAL A 141 8.49 7.01 8.00
C VAL A 141 8.30 6.71 9.48
N GLU A 142 7.35 7.38 10.15
CA GLU A 142 7.08 7.14 11.57
C GLU A 142 6.45 5.77 11.84
N ILE A 143 5.49 5.34 11.01
CA ILE A 143 4.86 4.01 11.10
C ILE A 143 5.90 2.91 10.90
N SER A 144 6.86 3.08 9.99
CA SER A 144 7.95 2.12 9.78
C SER A 144 8.83 1.92 11.02
N ARG A 145 8.85 2.89 11.96
CA ARG A 145 9.60 2.80 13.22
C ARG A 145 8.85 1.98 14.28
N GLN A 146 7.60 1.59 14.04
CA GLN A 146 6.88 0.67 14.92
C GLN A 146 7.40 -0.77 14.82
N THR A 147 7.92 -1.17 13.66
CA THR A 147 8.54 -2.49 13.49
C THR A 147 9.86 -2.52 14.23
N VAL A 148 9.91 -3.32 15.31
CA VAL A 148 11.06 -3.46 16.20
C VAL A 148 11.41 -4.93 16.31
N ASP A 149 12.70 -5.23 16.37
CA ASP A 149 13.22 -6.54 16.71
C ASP A 149 14.33 -6.38 17.75
N PRO A 150 14.32 -7.15 18.85
CA PRO A 150 15.31 -7.02 19.91
C PRO A 150 16.77 -7.11 19.45
N VAL A 151 17.03 -7.79 18.33
CA VAL A 151 18.37 -8.05 17.80
C VAL A 151 18.65 -7.22 16.54
N ARG A 152 17.76 -7.26 15.55
CA ARG A 152 17.95 -6.67 14.22
C ARG A 152 17.65 -5.17 14.19
N LYS A 153 16.70 -4.72 14.99
CA LYS A 153 16.22 -3.32 15.01
C LYS A 153 15.70 -2.94 16.39
N PRO A 154 16.57 -2.86 17.40
CA PRO A 154 16.15 -2.50 18.75
C PRO A 154 15.68 -1.05 18.79
N GLY A 155 14.62 -0.78 19.55
CA GLY A 155 14.07 0.56 19.67
C GLY A 155 12.74 0.58 20.39
N VAL A 156 12.25 1.79 20.66
CA VAL A 156 10.90 2.03 21.17
C VAL A 156 10.13 2.75 20.07
N PRO A 157 8.93 2.27 19.68
CA PRO A 157 8.10 2.97 18.72
C PRO A 157 7.83 4.42 19.16
N PRO A 158 7.82 5.38 18.22
CA PRO A 158 7.57 6.77 18.54
C PRO A 158 6.12 6.99 19.01
N ARG A 159 5.90 8.09 19.75
CA ARG A 159 4.58 8.64 20.09
C ARG A 159 3.63 7.69 20.82
N GLY A 160 4.17 6.64 21.47
CA GLY A 160 3.39 5.63 22.16
C GLY A 160 2.54 4.77 21.20
N LEU A 161 2.96 4.66 19.94
CA LEU A 161 2.42 3.67 19.01
C LEU A 161 2.82 2.25 19.46
N PRO A 162 2.04 1.22 19.10
CA PRO A 162 2.36 -0.14 19.49
C PRO A 162 3.58 -0.65 18.71
N THR A 163 4.31 -1.57 19.35
CA THR A 163 5.37 -2.35 18.71
C THR A 163 4.76 -3.34 17.73
N LEU A 164 5.27 -3.37 16.50
CA LEU A 164 4.94 -4.36 15.46
C LEU A 164 6.13 -5.31 15.30
N ARG A 165 5.85 -6.57 14.98
CA ARG A 165 6.88 -7.58 14.73
C ARG A 165 7.32 -7.56 13.26
N PHE A 166 8.45 -8.20 12.99
CA PHE A 166 8.88 -8.46 11.62
C PHE A 166 7.94 -9.45 10.92
N PRO A 167 7.85 -9.41 9.58
CA PRO A 167 7.03 -10.33 8.79
C PRO A 167 7.26 -11.80 9.11
N ASP A 168 8.50 -12.20 9.41
CA ASP A 168 8.90 -13.56 9.82
C ASP A 168 8.13 -14.09 11.05
N TYR A 169 7.48 -13.23 11.83
CA TYR A 169 6.71 -13.58 13.02
C TYR A 169 5.19 -13.49 12.83
N ILE A 170 4.73 -13.18 11.62
CA ILE A 170 3.30 -13.06 11.28
C ILE A 170 2.83 -14.40 10.72
N CYS A 171 1.68 -14.90 11.19
CA CYS A 171 1.24 -16.27 10.90
C CYS A 171 0.60 -16.44 9.52
N SER A 172 0.19 -15.36 8.85
CA SER A 172 -0.51 -15.44 7.57
C SER A 172 -0.30 -14.17 6.73
N PRO A 173 -0.17 -14.30 5.39
CA PRO A 173 0.00 -13.16 4.49
C PRO A 173 -1.24 -12.25 4.43
N GLU A 174 -2.40 -12.76 4.82
CA GLU A 174 -3.64 -12.00 4.93
C GLU A 174 -3.64 -11.01 6.12
N ILE A 175 -2.72 -11.16 7.09
CA ILE A 175 -2.61 -10.22 8.23
C ILE A 175 -1.74 -9.03 7.82
N PRO A 176 -2.28 -7.79 7.80
CA PRO A 176 -1.50 -6.61 7.49
C PRO A 176 -0.34 -6.38 8.46
N HIS A 177 0.79 -5.91 7.95
CA HIS A 177 1.97 -5.63 8.76
C HIS A 177 1.84 -4.34 9.57
N CYS A 178 1.11 -3.37 9.03
CA CYS A 178 0.86 -2.07 9.66
C CYS A 178 -0.47 -1.50 9.17
N LEU A 179 -0.89 -0.41 9.79
CA LEU A 179 -1.99 0.43 9.33
C LEU A 179 -1.44 1.71 8.69
N GLY A 180 -2.07 2.14 7.60
CA GLY A 180 -1.84 3.44 6.99
C GLY A 180 -3.01 4.41 7.17
N TRP A 181 -2.99 5.53 6.45
CA TRP A 181 -4.11 6.47 6.42
C TRP A 181 -5.36 5.82 5.80
N LEU A 182 -5.18 5.27 4.60
CA LEU A 182 -6.15 4.43 3.91
C LEU A 182 -5.62 3.00 3.88
N ASN A 183 -6.50 2.03 4.03
CA ASN A 183 -6.14 0.63 4.09
C ASN A 183 -7.02 -0.15 3.11
N TYR A 184 -6.40 -0.89 2.20
CA TYR A 184 -7.06 -1.88 1.37
C TYR A 184 -6.92 -3.25 2.05
N TRP A 185 -8.03 -3.94 2.21
CA TRP A 185 -8.06 -5.32 2.68
C TRP A 185 -8.89 -6.16 1.71
N SER A 186 -8.31 -7.23 1.18
CA SER A 186 -9.10 -8.26 0.50
C SER A 186 -10.17 -8.83 1.42
N ALA A 187 -11.14 -9.55 0.86
CA ALA A 187 -12.14 -10.25 1.67
C ALA A 187 -11.48 -11.19 2.71
N ALA A 188 -10.40 -11.87 2.33
CA ALA A 188 -9.66 -12.77 3.21
C ALA A 188 -8.90 -12.00 4.32
N ALA A 189 -8.23 -10.90 3.98
CA ALA A 189 -7.56 -10.05 4.98
C ALA A 189 -8.56 -9.42 5.96
N ALA A 190 -9.68 -8.92 5.46
CA ALA A 190 -10.74 -8.37 6.31
C ALA A 190 -11.29 -9.44 7.28
N GLN A 191 -11.51 -10.66 6.80
CA GLN A 191 -11.91 -11.78 7.65
C GLN A 191 -10.85 -12.13 8.70
N ALA A 192 -9.57 -12.18 8.31
CA ALA A 192 -8.46 -12.53 9.20
C ALA A 192 -8.32 -11.56 10.38
N ILE A 193 -8.56 -10.26 10.17
CA ILE A 193 -8.52 -9.24 11.23
C ILE A 193 -9.88 -9.01 11.92
N GLY A 194 -10.92 -9.75 11.52
CA GLY A 194 -12.27 -9.66 12.07
C GLY A 194 -12.99 -8.35 11.73
N PHE A 195 -12.87 -7.86 10.49
CA PHE A 195 -13.58 -6.70 9.97
C PHE A 195 -14.60 -7.10 8.88
N PRO A 196 -15.83 -6.53 8.88
CA PRO A 196 -16.38 -5.63 9.89
C PRO A 196 -17.08 -6.36 11.04
N ASP A 197 -17.00 -5.79 12.24
CA ASP A 197 -17.85 -6.05 13.39
C ASP A 197 -18.80 -4.86 13.55
N THR A 198 -20.08 -5.04 13.23
CA THR A 198 -21.08 -3.97 13.25
C THR A 198 -21.28 -3.32 14.63
N ALA A 199 -20.96 -4.02 15.72
CA ALA A 199 -21.06 -3.48 17.07
C ALA A 199 -19.87 -2.62 17.46
N ARG A 200 -18.70 -2.81 16.81
CA ARG A 200 -17.44 -2.14 17.17
C ARG A 200 -16.93 -1.17 16.11
N ASP A 201 -17.36 -1.35 14.86
CA ASP A 201 -16.77 -0.68 13.70
C ASP A 201 -17.69 0.37 13.07
N ALA A 202 -18.74 0.83 13.76
CA ALA A 202 -19.68 1.81 13.20
C ALA A 202 -18.97 3.07 12.65
N ASP A 203 -17.97 3.57 13.38
CA ASP A 203 -17.16 4.72 12.95
C ASP A 203 -16.27 4.41 11.74
N LEU A 204 -15.57 3.27 11.73
CA LEU A 204 -14.76 2.84 10.59
C LEU A 204 -15.62 2.56 9.35
N LEU A 205 -16.78 1.93 9.54
CA LEU A 205 -17.75 1.62 8.49
C LEU A 205 -18.32 2.89 7.83
N SER A 206 -18.45 3.99 8.58
CA SER A 206 -18.88 5.27 8.00
C SER A 206 -17.88 5.84 6.98
N ARG A 207 -16.62 5.39 7.05
CA ARG A 207 -15.49 5.79 6.21
C ARG A 207 -14.88 4.59 5.47
N ALA A 208 -15.65 3.51 5.32
CA ALA A 208 -15.26 2.33 4.59
C ALA A 208 -16.17 2.13 3.39
N ARG A 209 -15.61 1.57 2.33
CA ARG A 209 -16.36 1.15 1.15
C ARG A 209 -15.96 -0.24 0.73
N ARG A 210 -16.93 -1.02 0.25
CA ARG A 210 -16.67 -2.32 -0.37
C ARG A 210 -16.09 -2.14 -1.76
N THR A 211 -15.17 -3.01 -2.12
CA THR A 211 -14.62 -3.11 -3.48
C THR A 211 -15.41 -4.10 -4.33
N ALA A 212 -15.12 -4.15 -5.63
CA ALA A 212 -15.83 -5.01 -6.58
C ALA A 212 -15.67 -6.51 -6.28
N THR A 213 -14.52 -6.95 -5.77
CA THR A 213 -14.27 -8.35 -5.39
C THR A 213 -14.62 -8.67 -3.93
N GLY A 214 -15.29 -7.74 -3.23
CA GLY A 214 -15.75 -7.96 -1.87
C GLY A 214 -14.73 -7.62 -0.78
N GLY A 215 -13.58 -7.05 -1.14
CA GLY A 215 -12.66 -6.40 -0.22
C GLY A 215 -13.19 -5.06 0.29
N TRP A 216 -12.32 -4.32 0.97
CA TRP A 216 -12.62 -3.05 1.62
C TRP A 216 -11.51 -2.04 1.38
N VAL A 217 -11.91 -0.78 1.21
CA VAL A 217 -11.03 0.37 1.47
C VAL A 217 -11.55 1.08 2.71
N VAL A 218 -10.69 1.26 3.71
CA VAL A 218 -11.02 1.84 5.01
C VAL A 218 -10.14 3.04 5.31
N GLN A 219 -10.77 4.17 5.59
CA GLN A 219 -10.12 5.43 5.91
C GLN A 219 -10.12 5.71 7.41
N LEU A 220 -8.95 5.97 8.00
CA LEU A 220 -8.82 6.22 9.45
C LEU A 220 -9.19 7.65 9.85
N THR A 221 -8.94 8.62 8.97
CA THR A 221 -9.14 10.06 9.21
C THR A 221 -9.63 10.75 7.95
N ASP A 222 -10.46 11.78 8.05
CA ASP A 222 -11.04 12.46 6.88
C ASP A 222 -10.00 13.22 6.05
N ALA A 223 -8.95 13.70 6.71
CA ALA A 223 -7.78 14.33 6.09
C ALA A 223 -6.57 13.38 6.06
N PRO A 224 -5.57 13.63 5.19
CA PRO A 224 -4.32 12.89 5.17
C PRO A 224 -3.71 12.74 6.57
N LEU A 225 -3.28 11.52 6.89
CA LEU A 225 -2.77 11.20 8.22
C LEU A 225 -1.55 12.07 8.57
N ASP A 226 -1.63 12.71 9.72
CA ASP A 226 -0.63 13.62 10.26
C ASP A 226 -0.42 13.28 11.74
N LEU A 227 0.75 12.74 12.09
CA LEU A 227 1.01 12.26 13.44
C LEU A 227 1.41 13.37 14.42
N ASP A 228 1.56 14.61 13.94
CA ASP A 228 1.64 15.80 14.79
C ASP A 228 0.25 16.27 15.25
N ASN A 229 -0.82 15.89 14.53
CA ASN A 229 -2.19 16.09 14.96
C ASN A 229 -2.59 15.02 16.00
N PRO A 230 -2.90 15.39 17.26
CA PRO A 230 -3.26 14.42 18.30
C PRO A 230 -4.49 13.57 17.95
N ALA A 231 -5.47 14.13 17.24
CA ALA A 231 -6.68 13.40 16.86
C ALA A 231 -6.40 12.30 15.83
N HIS A 232 -5.45 12.55 14.91
CA HIS A 232 -5.00 11.57 13.91
C HIS A 232 -4.18 10.46 14.56
N LEU A 233 -3.26 10.81 15.47
CA LEU A 233 -2.50 9.84 16.25
C LEU A 233 -3.42 8.94 17.10
N ASP A 234 -4.42 9.54 17.74
CA ASP A 234 -5.41 8.83 18.54
C ASP A 234 -6.29 7.90 17.70
N ALA A 235 -6.71 8.33 16.50
CA ALA A 235 -7.41 7.47 15.54
C ALA A 235 -6.57 6.25 15.14
N LEU A 236 -5.29 6.43 14.85
CA LEU A 236 -4.37 5.33 14.53
C LEU A 236 -4.19 4.36 15.70
N LYS A 237 -4.04 4.89 16.93
CA LYS A 237 -3.94 4.06 18.15
C LYS A 237 -5.19 3.23 18.38
N ARG A 238 -6.37 3.84 18.31
CA ARG A 238 -7.65 3.12 18.42
C ARG A 238 -7.81 2.05 17.35
N ALA A 239 -7.38 2.32 16.12
CA ALA A 239 -7.42 1.31 15.06
C ALA A 239 -6.51 0.11 15.38
N TYR A 240 -5.30 0.37 15.89
CA TYR A 240 -4.45 -0.72 16.39
C TYR A 240 -5.04 -1.46 17.59
N GLU A 241 -5.72 -0.79 18.52
CA GLU A 241 -6.43 -1.46 19.62
C GLU A 241 -7.59 -2.33 19.11
N ARG A 242 -8.28 -1.88 18.05
CA ARG A 242 -9.37 -2.61 17.42
C ARG A 242 -8.89 -3.88 16.70
N PHE A 243 -7.72 -3.84 16.07
CA PHE A 243 -7.18 -4.94 15.27
C PHE A 243 -5.89 -5.51 15.88
N PRO A 244 -5.98 -6.29 16.99
CA PRO A 244 -4.80 -6.77 17.71
C PRO A 244 -3.91 -7.72 16.90
N GLU A 245 -4.43 -8.35 15.85
CA GLU A 245 -3.64 -9.22 14.94
C GLU A 245 -2.62 -8.42 14.11
N ILE A 246 -2.95 -7.18 13.72
CA ILE A 246 -2.13 -6.39 12.78
C ILE A 246 -0.74 -6.15 13.36
N GLY A 247 0.27 -6.41 12.52
CA GLY A 247 1.69 -6.34 12.86
C GLY A 247 2.17 -7.46 13.77
N GLY A 248 1.48 -8.61 13.78
CA GLY A 248 1.87 -9.78 14.56
C GLY A 248 1.84 -9.53 16.07
N ARG A 249 0.88 -8.71 16.54
CA ARG A 249 0.80 -8.30 17.94
C ARG A 249 -0.01 -9.27 18.81
N ALA A 250 -0.89 -10.07 18.21
CA ALA A 250 -1.56 -11.15 18.92
C ALA A 250 -0.53 -12.22 19.33
N THR A 251 -0.69 -12.75 20.54
CA THR A 251 0.05 -13.93 20.99
C THR A 251 -0.58 -15.18 20.38
N PRO A 252 0.21 -16.14 19.87
CA PRO A 252 -0.27 -17.46 19.48
C PRO A 252 -1.00 -18.19 20.63
#